data_AF-A0A0B7MAN0-F1
#
_entry.id   AF-A0A0B7MAN0-F1
#
_cell.length_a   1.000
_cell.length_b   1.000
_cell.length_c   1.000
_cell.angle_alpha   90.00
_cell.angle_beta   90.00
_cell.angle_gamma   90.00
#
_symmetry.space_group_name_H-M   'P 1'
#
loop_
_entity.id
_entity.type
_entity.pdbx_description
1 polymer ?
#
loop_
_entity_poly.entity_id
_entity_poly.type
_entity_poly.pdbx_seq_one_letter_code
_entity_poly.pdbx_strand_id
1 'polypeptide(L)'
;MPKDLCIREEIEKQEAKYLASYATLCTGSRGRLYPEDPCPVRTVFMRDRDRIIYSKAFRRLKHKTQVFISPEGDHYRTRSTHTLEVSQISRTLARALRLNEDLTEAIALGHDLGHTPFGHSGESALNEIYPPAFAIMSRVCGWLINWKGSAAST
;
A
#
# COMPACT_ATOMS: atom_id res chain seq x y z
N MET A 1 20.79 -33.66 -2.38
CA MET A 1 20.78 -32.86 -1.13
C MET A 1 19.57 -31.94 -1.19
N PRO A 2 18.73 -31.87 -0.15
CA PRO A 2 17.67 -30.86 -0.13
C PRO A 2 18.33 -29.48 -0.22
N LYS A 3 17.85 -28.61 -1.13
CA LYS A 3 18.34 -27.23 -1.23
C LYS A 3 18.09 -26.54 0.12
N ASP A 4 19.13 -25.93 0.67
CA ASP A 4 18.96 -24.99 1.78
C ASP A 4 17.97 -23.91 1.33
N LEU A 5 16.92 -23.72 2.12
CA LEU A 5 15.90 -22.71 1.85
C LEU A 5 16.53 -21.33 2.01
N CYS A 6 16.19 -20.41 1.12
CA CYS A 6 16.56 -19.01 1.35
C CYS A 6 15.68 -18.41 2.45
N ILE A 7 16.15 -17.35 3.10
CA ILE A 7 15.46 -16.65 4.20
C ILE A 7 14.02 -16.29 3.80
N ARG A 8 13.79 -15.82 2.57
CA ARG A 8 12.44 -15.53 2.06
C ARG A 8 11.54 -16.76 2.13
N GLU A 9 12.00 -17.91 1.66
CA GLU A 9 11.21 -19.14 1.61
C GLU A 9 10.91 -19.68 3.01
N GLU A 10 11.82 -19.47 3.97
CA GLU A 10 11.57 -19.77 5.38
C GLU A 10 10.43 -18.89 5.93
N ILE A 11 10.46 -17.58 5.66
CA ILE A 11 9.41 -16.65 6.09
C ILE A 11 8.07 -17.04 5.47
N GLU A 12 8.03 -17.30 4.16
CA GLU A 12 6.83 -17.75 3.44
C GLU A 12 6.25 -19.07 4.02
N LYS A 13 7.12 -19.99 4.44
CA LYS A 13 6.70 -21.22 5.12
C LYS A 13 6.15 -20.98 6.52
N GLN A 14 6.72 -20.06 7.29
CA GLN A 14 6.20 -19.72 8.61
C GLN A 14 4.86 -18.98 8.52
N GLU A 15 4.72 -18.11 7.53
CA GLU A 15 3.49 -17.38 7.25
C GLU A 15 2.31 -18.34 7.06
N ALA A 16 2.47 -19.37 6.23
CA ALA A 16 1.44 -20.37 5.98
C ALA A 16 1.03 -21.18 7.22
N LYS A 17 1.87 -21.23 8.27
CA LYS A 17 1.57 -21.94 9.53
C LYS A 17 0.90 -21.04 10.56
N TYR A 18 1.27 -19.77 10.61
CA TYR A 18 0.88 -18.87 11.69
C TYR A 18 -0.35 -18.00 11.34
N LEU A 19 -0.50 -17.61 10.07
CA LEU A 19 -1.61 -16.78 9.64
C LEU A 19 -2.95 -17.53 9.64
N ALA A 20 -4.04 -16.79 9.76
CA ALA A 20 -5.39 -17.35 9.68
C ALA A 20 -5.68 -17.93 8.29
N SER A 21 -6.60 -18.90 8.21
CA SER A 21 -6.96 -19.56 6.94
C SER A 21 -7.51 -18.61 5.87
N TYR A 22 -8.09 -17.49 6.28
CA TYR A 22 -8.60 -16.43 5.41
C TYR A 22 -7.58 -15.33 5.08
N ALA A 23 -6.38 -15.38 5.67
CA ALA A 23 -5.33 -14.40 5.41
C ALA A 23 -4.70 -14.63 4.03
N THR A 24 -4.30 -13.54 3.37
CA THR A 24 -3.56 -13.66 2.12
C THR A 24 -2.09 -14.00 2.39
N LEU A 25 -1.62 -15.10 1.81
CA LEU A 25 -0.21 -15.51 1.87
C LEU A 25 0.61 -14.83 0.76
N CYS A 26 1.90 -14.60 1.02
CA CYS A 26 2.89 -14.15 0.05
C CYS A 26 2.96 -15.08 -1.16
N THR A 27 2.90 -16.39 -0.93
CA THR A 27 2.89 -17.43 -1.97
C THR A 27 1.60 -17.43 -2.80
N GLY A 28 0.51 -16.86 -2.27
CA GLY A 28 -0.77 -16.68 -2.97
C GLY A 28 -0.84 -15.39 -3.81
N SER A 29 0.26 -14.64 -3.93
CA SER A 29 0.29 -13.43 -4.75
C SER A 29 0.11 -13.76 -6.24
N ARG A 30 -0.64 -12.92 -6.95
CA ARG A 30 -0.80 -13.00 -8.43
C ARG A 30 0.46 -12.58 -9.20
N GLY A 31 1.52 -12.20 -8.49
CA GLY A 31 2.76 -11.71 -9.08
C GLY A 31 2.70 -10.24 -9.48
N ARG A 32 3.63 -9.82 -10.34
CA ARG A 32 3.80 -8.44 -10.79
C ARG A 32 3.54 -8.36 -12.29
N LEU A 33 3.14 -7.17 -12.77
CA LEU A 33 2.93 -6.91 -14.21
C LEU A 33 4.20 -7.18 -15.02
N TYR A 34 5.35 -6.79 -14.48
CA TYR A 34 6.66 -7.09 -15.06
C TYR A 34 7.33 -8.19 -14.23
N PRO A 35 7.82 -9.27 -14.87
CA PRO A 35 8.50 -10.35 -14.16
C PRO A 35 9.78 -9.81 -13.50
N GLU A 36 10.03 -10.26 -12.29
CA GLU A 36 11.21 -9.88 -11.51
C GLU A 36 11.71 -11.09 -10.74
N ASP A 37 13.03 -11.22 -10.62
CA ASP A 37 13.60 -12.31 -9.82
C ASP A 37 13.21 -12.18 -8.34
N PRO A 38 12.86 -13.29 -7.67
CA PRO A 38 12.59 -13.30 -6.24
C PRO A 38 13.80 -12.81 -5.42
N CYS A 39 13.54 -12.08 -4.34
CA CYS A 39 14.60 -11.67 -3.42
C CYS A 39 14.94 -12.85 -2.50
N PRO A 40 16.21 -13.13 -2.19
CA PRO A 40 16.55 -14.23 -1.27
C PRO A 40 16.12 -13.97 0.18
N VAL A 41 15.83 -12.72 0.55
CA VAL A 41 15.53 -12.30 1.93
C VAL A 41 14.10 -11.81 2.11
N ARG A 42 13.61 -10.95 1.20
CA ARG A 42 12.32 -10.26 1.36
C ARG A 42 11.21 -10.96 0.60
N THR A 43 10.05 -11.11 1.25
CA THR A 43 8.82 -11.56 0.61
C THR A 43 8.30 -10.53 -0.40
N VAL A 44 7.31 -10.93 -1.19
CA VAL A 44 6.70 -10.05 -2.20
C VAL A 44 6.11 -8.77 -1.59
N PHE A 45 5.47 -8.84 -0.42
CA PHE A 45 4.85 -7.68 0.23
C PHE A 45 5.84 -6.81 1.00
N MET A 46 6.88 -7.42 1.59
CA MET A 46 8.00 -6.64 2.15
C MET A 46 8.64 -5.77 1.07
N ARG A 47 8.82 -6.30 -0.14
CA ARG A 47 9.31 -5.52 -1.28
C ARG A 47 8.37 -4.40 -1.70
N ASP A 48 7.06 -4.64 -1.70
CA ASP A 48 6.06 -3.62 -2.04
C ASP A 48 6.06 -2.47 -1.05
N ARG A 49 6.05 -2.80 0.24
CA ARG A 49 6.20 -1.83 1.32
C ARG A 49 7.43 -0.95 1.11
N ASP A 50 8.60 -1.57 0.94
CA ASP A 50 9.85 -0.82 0.80
C ASP A 50 9.81 0.11 -0.42
N ARG A 51 9.28 -0.36 -1.55
CA ARG A 51 9.13 0.46 -2.76
C ARG A 51 8.24 1.66 -2.54
N ILE A 52 7.14 1.50 -1.81
CA ILE A 52 6.24 2.58 -1.45
C ILE A 52 6.97 3.62 -0.62
N ILE A 53 7.62 3.19 0.48
CA ILE A 53 8.35 4.08 1.40
C ILE A 53 9.44 4.88 0.66
N TYR A 54 10.20 4.21 -0.22
CA TYR A 54 11.28 4.86 -0.96
C TYR A 54 10.83 5.61 -2.23
N SER A 55 9.54 5.57 -2.58
CA SER A 55 9.04 6.25 -3.77
C SER A 55 9.12 7.78 -3.63
N LYS A 56 9.31 8.47 -4.77
CA LYS A 56 9.22 9.94 -4.81
C LYS A 56 7.82 10.42 -4.40
N ALA A 57 6.77 9.65 -4.69
CA ALA A 57 5.40 9.96 -4.34
C ALA A 57 5.20 10.00 -2.82
N PHE A 58 5.69 8.99 -2.09
CA PHE A 58 5.60 8.94 -0.63
C PHE A 58 6.39 10.09 0.02
N ARG A 59 7.61 10.38 -0.46
CA ARG A 59 8.40 11.52 0.02
C ARG A 59 7.68 12.87 -0.16
N ARG A 60 6.87 13.03 -1.22
CA ARG A 60 6.08 14.23 -1.45
C ARG A 60 4.94 14.40 -0.44
N LEU A 61 4.47 13.33 0.22
CA LEU A 61 3.45 13.43 1.28
C LEU A 61 3.95 14.21 2.50
N LYS A 62 5.27 14.22 2.77
CA LYS A 62 5.88 15.02 3.84
C LYS A 62 5.63 16.52 3.67
N HIS A 63 5.47 16.98 2.42
CA HIS A 63 5.34 18.38 2.07
C HIS A 63 3.89 18.77 1.70
N LYS A 64 2.92 17.87 1.84
CA LYS A 64 1.50 18.15 1.59
C LYS A 64 0.73 18.27 2.91
N THR A 65 0.15 19.44 3.15
CA THR A 65 -0.76 19.69 4.28
C THR A 65 -2.10 19.00 4.04
N GLN A 66 -2.71 18.49 5.10
CA GLN A 66 -4.07 17.96 5.08
C GLN A 66 -5.04 19.13 5.33
N VAL A 67 -5.67 19.65 4.26
CA VAL A 67 -6.91 20.47 4.22
C VAL A 67 -7.21 21.39 5.43
N PHE A 68 -6.21 22.08 5.98
CA PHE A 68 -6.44 23.16 6.93
C PHE A 68 -5.47 24.31 6.61
N ILE A 69 -6.03 25.40 6.10
CA ILE A 69 -5.41 26.72 6.06
C ILE A 69 -5.96 27.43 7.30
N SER A 70 -5.24 27.39 8.41
CA SER A 70 -5.46 28.30 9.54
C SER A 70 -4.10 28.61 10.12
N PRO A 71 -3.67 29.88 10.21
CA PRO A 71 -2.37 30.24 10.76
C PRO A 71 -2.53 30.39 12.28
N GLU A 72 -2.15 29.37 13.06
CA GLU A 72 -1.70 29.46 14.48
C GLU A 72 -1.79 28.08 15.15
N GLY A 73 -0.66 27.38 15.31
CA GLY A 73 -0.58 26.17 16.14
C GLY A 73 0.33 25.08 15.59
N ASP A 74 1.37 24.70 16.34
CA ASP A 74 2.52 23.89 15.90
C ASP A 74 2.23 22.39 15.64
N HIS A 75 0.96 21.99 15.49
CA HIS A 75 0.52 20.58 15.44
C HIS A 75 -0.27 20.24 14.16
N TYR A 76 0.18 20.69 12.99
CA TYR A 76 -0.47 20.29 11.73
C TYR A 76 -0.10 18.85 11.36
N ARG A 77 -1.11 17.98 11.30
CA ARG A 77 -0.95 16.68 10.66
C ARG A 77 -0.67 16.88 9.17
N THR A 78 0.44 16.31 8.71
CA THR A 78 0.72 16.17 7.29
C THR A 78 0.06 14.90 6.77
N ARG A 79 -0.10 14.79 5.44
CA ARG A 79 -0.55 13.52 4.84
C ARG A 79 0.39 12.35 5.18
N SER A 80 1.68 12.64 5.39
CA SER A 80 2.64 11.65 5.86
C SER A 80 2.35 11.16 7.29
N THR A 81 1.99 12.04 8.22
CA THR A 81 1.69 11.63 9.61
C THR A 81 0.40 10.83 9.68
N HIS A 82 -0.64 11.23 8.93
CA HIS A 82 -1.87 10.44 8.82
C HIS A 82 -1.60 9.04 8.27
N THR A 83 -0.81 8.95 7.18
CA THR A 83 -0.46 7.66 6.55
C THR A 83 0.30 6.74 7.52
N LEU A 84 1.19 7.30 8.36
CA LEU A 84 1.90 6.53 9.39
C LEU A 84 0.97 6.07 10.52
N GLU A 85 0.04 6.91 10.98
CA GLU A 85 -0.98 6.54 11.98
C GLU A 85 -1.88 5.40 11.47
N VAL A 86 -2.36 5.50 10.21
CA VAL A 86 -3.16 4.46 9.55
C VAL A 86 -2.36 3.17 9.43
N SER A 87 -1.08 3.24 9.06
CA SER A 87 -0.20 2.06 9.01
C SER A 87 -0.07 1.38 10.38
N GLN A 88 0.15 2.15 11.45
CA GLN A 88 0.31 1.59 12.78
C GLN A 88 -0.97 0.91 13.30
N ILE A 89 -2.14 1.55 13.12
CA ILE A 89 -3.43 0.98 13.52
C ILE A 89 -3.74 -0.28 12.70
N SER A 90 -3.58 -0.21 11.39
CA SER A 90 -3.89 -1.33 10.49
C SER A 90 -3.02 -2.55 10.77
N ARG A 91 -1.72 -2.38 11.03
CA ARG A 91 -0.83 -3.48 11.47
C ARG A 91 -1.24 -4.09 12.80
N THR A 92 -1.70 -3.26 13.75
CA THR A 92 -2.18 -3.75 15.05
C THR A 92 -3.40 -4.66 14.87
N LEU A 93 -4.35 -4.24 14.03
CA LEU A 93 -5.51 -5.05 13.67
C LEU A 93 -5.11 -6.32 12.91
N ALA A 94 -4.18 -6.20 11.95
CA ALA A 94 -3.69 -7.36 11.20
C ALA A 94 -3.05 -8.40 12.13
N ARG A 95 -2.22 -7.98 13.08
CA ARG A 95 -1.63 -8.87 14.08
C ARG A 95 -2.70 -9.55 14.94
N ALA A 96 -3.66 -8.80 15.45
CA ALA A 96 -4.74 -9.34 16.30
C ALA A 96 -5.59 -10.38 15.56
N LEU A 97 -5.82 -10.18 14.26
CA LEU A 97 -6.62 -11.06 13.40
C LEU A 97 -5.80 -12.14 12.67
N ARG A 98 -4.48 -12.22 12.93
CA ARG A 98 -3.52 -13.08 12.24
C ARG A 98 -3.58 -12.94 10.70
N LEU A 99 -3.68 -11.71 10.23
CA LEU A 99 -3.57 -11.32 8.83
C LEU A 99 -2.12 -10.98 8.48
N ASN A 100 -1.86 -10.83 7.19
CA ASN A 100 -0.55 -10.49 6.66
C ASN A 100 -0.19 -9.01 6.93
N GLU A 101 0.69 -8.77 7.91
CA GLU A 101 1.07 -7.42 8.32
C GLU A 101 1.79 -6.63 7.23
N ASP A 102 2.73 -7.26 6.50
CA ASP A 102 3.52 -6.57 5.47
C ASP A 102 2.62 -6.10 4.32
N LEU A 103 1.64 -6.92 3.93
CA LEU A 103 0.62 -6.55 2.96
C LEU A 103 -0.24 -5.39 3.49
N THR A 104 -0.77 -5.50 4.71
CA THR A 104 -1.62 -4.47 5.30
C THR A 104 -0.88 -3.13 5.39
N GLU A 105 0.38 -3.15 5.81
CA GLU A 105 1.25 -1.98 5.86
C GLU A 105 1.50 -1.41 4.46
N ALA A 106 1.79 -2.24 3.46
CA ALA A 106 1.98 -1.77 2.09
C ALA A 106 0.72 -1.05 1.56
N ILE A 107 -0.48 -1.61 1.80
CA ILE A 107 -1.75 -0.98 1.41
C ILE A 107 -1.93 0.35 2.15
N ALA A 108 -1.73 0.36 3.47
CA ALA A 108 -1.88 1.55 4.30
C ALA A 108 -0.91 2.66 3.88
N LEU A 109 0.33 2.35 3.53
CA LEU A 109 1.29 3.35 3.06
C LEU A 109 0.99 3.83 1.62
N GLY A 110 0.40 2.96 0.81
CA GLY A 110 0.08 3.22 -0.59
C GLY A 110 -1.22 3.99 -0.81
N HIS A 111 -2.17 3.94 0.12
CA HIS A 111 -3.53 4.44 -0.08
C HIS A 111 -3.59 5.94 -0.44
N ASP A 112 -2.64 6.72 0.09
CA ASP A 112 -2.63 8.18 -0.03
C ASP A 112 -1.76 8.70 -1.19
N LEU A 113 -1.06 7.81 -1.93
CA LEU A 113 -0.06 8.17 -2.94
C LEU A 113 -0.63 8.89 -4.18
N GLY A 114 -1.94 8.86 -4.38
CA GLY A 114 -2.63 9.43 -5.54
C GLY A 114 -3.22 10.83 -5.35
N HIS A 115 -3.22 11.38 -4.13
CA HIS A 115 -3.99 12.59 -3.90
C HIS A 115 -3.42 13.82 -4.63
N THR A 116 -4.30 14.48 -5.38
CA THR A 116 -4.09 15.79 -6.01
C THR A 116 -3.66 16.85 -4.98
N PRO A 117 -2.90 17.89 -5.40
CA PRO A 117 -2.74 19.10 -4.61
C PRO A 117 -4.13 19.66 -4.25
N PHE A 118 -4.33 20.19 -3.04
CA PHE A 118 -5.63 20.70 -2.57
C PHE A 118 -6.78 19.67 -2.45
N GLY A 119 -6.50 18.37 -2.54
CA GLY A 119 -7.51 17.32 -2.34
C GLY A 119 -8.65 17.40 -3.35
N HIS A 120 -9.90 17.25 -2.90
CA HIS A 120 -11.07 17.23 -3.79
C HIS A 120 -11.17 18.50 -4.66
N SER A 121 -10.81 19.67 -4.14
CA SER A 121 -10.85 20.93 -4.92
C SER A 121 -9.86 20.93 -6.09
N GLY A 122 -8.68 20.33 -5.90
CA GLY A 122 -7.71 20.18 -6.99
C GLY A 122 -8.10 19.09 -7.98
N GLU A 123 -8.81 18.05 -7.54
CA GLU A 123 -9.38 17.04 -8.43
C GLU A 123 -10.49 17.63 -9.31
N SER A 124 -11.41 18.41 -8.73
CA SER A 124 -12.45 19.12 -9.49
C SER A 124 -11.87 20.08 -10.53
N ALA A 125 -10.88 20.89 -10.15
CA ALA A 125 -10.23 21.83 -11.07
C ALA A 125 -9.48 21.11 -12.21
N LEU A 126 -8.85 19.97 -11.94
CA LEU A 126 -8.20 19.15 -12.97
C LEU A 126 -9.23 18.52 -13.92
N ASN A 127 -10.38 18.06 -13.40
CA ASN A 127 -11.45 17.48 -14.22
C ASN A 127 -12.11 18.51 -15.14
N GLU A 128 -12.19 19.77 -14.74
CA GLU A 128 -12.70 20.87 -15.58
C GLU A 128 -11.76 21.19 -16.76
N ILE A 129 -10.45 21.06 -16.57
CA ILE A 129 -9.44 21.47 -17.56
C ILE A 129 -9.02 20.30 -18.48
N TYR A 130 -9.12 19.05 -18.02
CA TYR A 130 -8.72 17.87 -18.79
C TYR A 130 -9.65 16.64 -18.56
N PRO A 131 -10.85 16.63 -19.18
CA PRO A 131 -11.90 15.65 -18.90
C PRO A 131 -11.54 14.16 -19.07
N PRO A 132 -10.71 13.73 -20.05
CA PRO A 132 -10.50 12.29 -20.29
C PRO A 132 -9.39 11.63 -19.44
N ALA A 133 -8.63 12.36 -18.60
CA ALA A 133 -7.37 11.83 -18.07
C ALA A 133 -7.28 11.49 -16.56
N PHE A 134 -8.27 11.77 -15.71
CA PHE A 134 -7.97 11.76 -14.26
C PHE A 134 -9.01 11.14 -13.33
N ALA A 135 -9.31 9.84 -13.51
CA ALA A 135 -9.88 9.01 -12.45
C ALA A 135 -8.78 8.43 -11.54
N ILE A 136 -7.86 9.25 -11.03
CA ILE A 136 -6.69 8.76 -10.24
C ILE A 136 -7.11 8.23 -8.89
N MET A 137 -8.15 8.78 -8.25
CA MET A 137 -8.65 8.24 -6.98
C MET A 137 -9.21 6.83 -7.16
N SER A 138 -10.03 6.63 -8.19
CA SER A 138 -10.64 5.34 -8.52
C SER A 138 -9.61 4.31 -9.01
N ARG A 139 -8.57 4.74 -9.74
CA ARG A 139 -7.56 3.82 -10.30
C ARG A 139 -6.45 3.45 -9.32
N VAL A 140 -6.02 4.31 -8.40
CA VAL A 140 -4.99 3.96 -7.39
C VAL A 140 -5.60 3.12 -6.27
N CYS A 141 -6.77 3.50 -5.75
CA CYS A 141 -7.55 2.60 -4.88
C CYS A 141 -7.98 1.34 -5.64
N GLY A 142 -8.37 1.45 -6.92
CA GLY A 142 -8.68 0.31 -7.78
C GLY A 142 -7.49 -0.61 -8.04
N TRP A 143 -6.25 -0.11 -8.08
CA TRP A 143 -5.05 -0.93 -8.22
C TRP A 143 -4.75 -1.73 -6.94
N LEU A 144 -5.05 -1.16 -5.77
CA LEU A 144 -4.94 -1.83 -4.47
C LEU A 144 -6.12 -2.78 -4.19
N ILE A 145 -7.32 -2.45 -4.66
CA ILE A 145 -8.57 -3.24 -4.48
C ILE A 145 -8.65 -4.42 -5.47
N ASN A 146 -8.20 -4.26 -6.73
CA ASN A 146 -8.20 -5.34 -7.74
C ASN A 146 -7.18 -6.46 -7.48
N TRP A 147 -6.50 -6.43 -6.32
CA TRP A 147 -5.68 -7.52 -5.85
C TRP A 147 -6.52 -8.74 -5.38
N LYS A 148 -7.83 -8.55 -5.13
CA LYS A 148 -8.85 -9.62 -5.10
C LYS A 148 -9.83 -9.44 -6.26
N GLY A 149 -9.79 -10.34 -7.25
CA GLY A 149 -10.92 -10.60 -8.16
C GLY A 149 -10.96 -9.78 -9.44
N SER A 150 -10.47 -10.38 -10.52
CA SER A 150 -11.16 -10.30 -11.82
C SER A 150 -11.22 -11.72 -12.37
N ALA A 151 -12.25 -12.43 -11.92
CA ALA A 151 -12.80 -13.66 -12.48
C ALA A 151 -14.17 -13.92 -11.80
N ALA A 152 -15.10 -13.01 -12.05
CA ALA A 152 -16.54 -13.27 -12.01
C ALA A 152 -17.14 -12.40 -13.13
N SER A 153 -17.94 -13.02 -14.01
CA SER A 153 -18.31 -12.59 -15.38
C SER A 153 -17.13 -12.66 -16.36
N THR A 154 -16.98 -13.71 -17.16
CA THR A 154 -17.90 -14.30 -18.15
C THR A 154 -17.47 -15.74 -18.42
#